data_AF-A0A9D2MFR0-F1
#
_entry.id   AF-A0A9D2MFR0-F1
#
_cell.length_a   1.000
_cell.length_b   1.000
_cell.length_c   1.000
_cell.angle_alpha   90.00
_cell.angle_beta   90.00
_cell.angle_gamma   90.00
#
_symmetry.space_group_name_H-M   'P 1'
#
loop_
_entity.id
_entity.type
_entity.pdbx_description
1 polymer ?
#
loop_
_entity_poly.entity_id
_entity_poly.type
_entity_poly.pdbx_seq_one_letter_code
_entity_poly.pdbx_strand_id
1 'polypeptide(L)'
;MPEEYLQAAFEIKASCDEISRKLLRWHWESRPGPHSFDALLDHIRRRQEESPAYYGHMPDVGRKTGWQQLDTTICMRVLLDPESDAAAPLDLLGQTAHPGAARRACNAVRTARNEAAHASDRAGGGQAAILFDEAVECVEDAYAGTALSGRELEEYYRLSNDYLRRCGVGGKEAAPPPEQPAPEVHIHPTGEARQKAAARRKAEEGRQPSPQKQPAPRGGDKAAPKQPRGGQSAPRRGGRGKAAPRQRQPAVSRAALAALAAALLIGLAARAAGMGLLPF
;
A
#
# COMPACT_ATOMS: atom_id res chain seq x y z
N MET A 1 10.81 -3.80 25.37
CA MET A 1 9.94 -4.10 24.22
C MET A 1 9.99 -3.13 23.04
N PRO A 2 10.43 -1.84 23.10
CA PRO A 2 10.37 -0.98 21.92
C PRO A 2 11.27 -1.40 20.75
N GLU A 3 12.27 -2.25 21.00
CA GLU A 3 13.16 -2.76 19.95
C GLU A 3 12.58 -3.96 19.19
N GLU A 4 11.72 -4.76 19.83
CA GLU A 4 11.24 -6.02 19.23
C GLU A 4 10.32 -5.79 18.04
N TYR A 5 9.45 -4.76 18.10
CA TYR A 5 8.55 -4.44 16.98
C TYR A 5 9.32 -3.84 15.79
N LEU A 6 10.38 -3.07 16.04
CA LEU A 6 11.24 -2.54 14.97
C LEU A 6 12.01 -3.66 14.30
N GLN A 7 12.57 -4.56 15.10
CA GLN A 7 13.28 -5.74 14.60
C GLN A 7 12.34 -6.63 13.79
N ALA A 8 11.12 -6.88 14.28
CA ALA A 8 10.10 -7.62 13.52
C ALA A 8 9.75 -6.91 12.20
N ALA A 9 9.60 -5.59 12.18
CA ALA A 9 9.36 -4.84 10.95
C ALA A 9 10.52 -4.98 9.93
N PHE A 10 11.78 -4.92 10.37
CA PHE A 10 12.92 -5.18 9.48
C PHE A 10 12.90 -6.59 8.89
N GLU A 11 12.57 -7.59 9.71
CA GLU A 11 12.48 -8.99 9.28
C GLU A 11 11.30 -9.23 8.33
N ILE A 12 10.12 -8.68 8.63
CA ILE A 12 8.95 -8.70 7.73
C ILE A 12 9.32 -8.11 6.37
N LYS A 13 10.00 -6.95 6.35
CA LYS A 13 10.45 -6.33 5.10
C LYS A 13 11.38 -7.27 4.35
N ALA A 14 12.32 -7.92 5.03
CA ALA A 14 13.24 -8.88 4.42
C ALA A 14 12.52 -10.11 3.84
N SER A 15 11.55 -10.68 4.58
CA SER A 15 10.71 -11.78 4.10
C SER A 15 9.89 -11.39 2.89
N CYS A 16 9.27 -10.21 2.90
CA CYS A 16 8.56 -9.70 1.73
C CYS A 16 9.49 -9.49 0.54
N ASP A 17 10.72 -8.99 0.77
CA ASP A 17 11.71 -8.80 -0.28
C ASP A 17 12.11 -10.15 -0.92
N GLU A 18 12.24 -11.21 -0.12
CA GLU A 18 12.48 -12.56 -0.60
C GLU A 18 11.29 -13.13 -1.40
N ILE A 19 10.08 -13.05 -0.85
CA ILE A 19 8.85 -13.50 -1.53
C ILE A 19 8.72 -12.79 -2.88
N SER A 20 8.92 -11.47 -2.92
CA SER A 20 8.84 -10.67 -4.15
C SER A 20 9.80 -11.16 -5.24
N ARG A 21 11.06 -11.45 -4.88
CA ARG A 21 12.07 -12.00 -5.81
C ARG A 21 11.68 -13.39 -6.29
N LYS A 22 11.22 -14.27 -5.40
CA LYS A 22 10.76 -15.63 -5.74
C LYS A 22 9.60 -15.58 -6.72
N LEU A 23 8.58 -14.77 -6.44
CA LEU A 23 7.41 -14.64 -7.29
C LEU A 23 7.78 -14.09 -8.67
N LEU A 24 8.55 -12.99 -8.74
CA LEU A 24 8.98 -12.45 -10.03
C LEU A 24 9.76 -13.49 -10.82
N ARG A 25 10.73 -14.15 -10.18
CA ARG A 25 11.52 -15.19 -10.84
C ARG A 25 10.62 -16.30 -11.39
N TRP A 26 9.70 -16.82 -10.59
CA TRP A 26 8.81 -17.89 -11.01
C TRP A 26 7.95 -17.48 -12.22
N HIS A 27 7.32 -16.30 -12.16
CA HIS A 27 6.52 -15.78 -13.28
C HIS A 27 7.37 -15.57 -14.53
N TRP A 28 8.56 -15.00 -14.37
CA TRP A 28 9.45 -14.73 -15.49
C TRP A 28 9.98 -16.01 -16.14
N GLU A 29 10.35 -16.99 -15.33
CA GLU A 29 10.87 -18.28 -15.79
C GLU A 29 9.78 -19.18 -16.37
N SER A 30 8.52 -19.00 -15.98
CA SER A 30 7.37 -19.79 -16.47
C SER A 30 6.75 -19.26 -17.77
N ARG A 31 7.13 -18.05 -18.21
CA ARG A 31 6.55 -17.42 -19.40
C ARG A 31 7.09 -18.05 -20.70
N PRO A 32 6.31 -18.05 -21.80
CA PRO A 32 6.83 -18.42 -23.11
C PRO A 32 7.83 -17.38 -23.62
N GLY A 33 8.85 -17.83 -24.36
CA GLY A 33 9.88 -16.95 -24.95
C GLY A 33 11.10 -16.73 -24.03
N PRO A 34 11.83 -15.62 -24.16
CA PRO A 34 13.06 -15.36 -23.42
C PRO A 34 12.81 -15.25 -21.90
N HIS A 35 13.40 -16.15 -21.11
CA HIS A 35 13.13 -16.24 -19.67
C HIS A 35 14.41 -16.18 -18.82
N SER A 36 15.53 -15.76 -19.40
CA SER A 36 16.77 -15.53 -18.66
C SER A 36 16.68 -14.26 -17.80
N PHE A 37 17.57 -14.16 -16.81
CA PHE A 37 17.72 -12.93 -16.01
C PHE A 37 18.13 -11.74 -16.88
N ASP A 38 19.02 -11.93 -17.85
CA ASP A 38 19.40 -10.87 -18.79
C ASP A 38 18.21 -10.39 -19.63
N ALA A 39 17.32 -11.31 -20.05
CA ALA A 39 16.10 -10.94 -20.74
C ALA A 39 15.15 -10.09 -19.87
N LEU A 40 15.13 -10.31 -18.55
CA LEU A 40 14.42 -9.44 -17.61
C LEU A 40 15.04 -8.05 -17.58
N LEU A 41 16.37 -7.95 -17.50
CA LEU A 41 17.06 -6.66 -17.49
C LEU A 41 16.80 -5.87 -18.79
N ASP A 42 16.80 -6.56 -19.93
CA ASP A 42 16.48 -5.95 -21.23
C ASP A 42 15.03 -5.47 -21.30
N HIS A 43 14.09 -6.26 -20.75
CA HIS A 43 12.70 -5.83 -20.64
C HIS A 43 12.57 -4.58 -19.77
N ILE A 44 13.22 -4.53 -18.61
CA ILE A 44 13.21 -3.35 -17.73
C ILE A 44 13.76 -2.11 -18.46
N ARG A 45 14.89 -2.24 -19.17
CA ARG A 45 15.47 -1.13 -19.96
C ARG A 45 14.51 -0.62 -21.02
N ARG A 46 13.84 -1.52 -21.75
CA ARG A 46 12.81 -1.14 -22.72
C ARG A 46 11.66 -0.40 -22.05
N ARG A 47 11.18 -0.90 -20.91
CA ARG A 47 10.08 -0.27 -20.17
C ARG A 47 10.46 1.10 -19.58
N GLN A 48 11.74 1.34 -19.28
CA GLN A 48 12.23 2.68 -18.92
C GLN A 48 12.08 3.70 -20.06
N GLU A 49 12.21 3.26 -21.31
CA GLU A 49 12.01 4.10 -22.50
C GLU A 49 10.52 4.29 -22.83
N GLU A 50 9.75 3.20 -22.80
CA GLU A 50 8.32 3.21 -23.14
C GLU A 50 7.47 3.90 -22.07
N SER A 51 7.82 3.74 -20.79
CA SER A 51 7.09 4.32 -19.66
C SER A 51 8.01 5.03 -18.66
N PRO A 52 8.60 6.18 -19.03
CA PRO A 52 9.52 6.90 -18.13
C PRO A 52 8.84 7.37 -16.84
N ALA A 53 7.53 7.66 -16.88
CA ALA A 53 6.77 8.06 -15.71
C ALA A 53 6.64 6.93 -14.68
N TYR A 54 6.54 5.67 -15.13
CA TYR A 54 6.44 4.51 -14.25
C TYR A 54 7.84 3.99 -13.88
N TYR A 55 8.74 3.78 -14.84
CA TYR A 55 10.05 3.18 -14.57
C TYR A 55 11.18 4.19 -14.27
N GLY A 56 11.02 5.49 -14.52
CA GLY A 56 12.13 6.46 -14.48
C GLY A 56 12.76 6.72 -13.10
N HIS A 57 12.10 6.34 -12.00
CA HIS A 57 12.60 6.55 -10.62
C HIS A 57 12.97 5.25 -9.90
N MET A 58 13.39 4.23 -10.63
CA MET A 58 13.74 2.92 -10.06
C MET A 58 15.22 2.78 -9.71
N PRO A 59 15.58 1.86 -8.79
CA PRO A 59 16.96 1.50 -8.54
C PRO A 59 17.69 1.05 -9.81
N ASP A 60 19.00 1.32 -9.88
CA ASP A 60 19.83 0.94 -11.03
C ASP A 60 19.92 -0.59 -11.18
N VAL A 61 19.70 -1.05 -12.41
CA VAL A 61 19.78 -2.46 -12.82
C VAL A 61 21.08 -2.79 -13.56
N GLY A 62 21.88 -1.80 -13.97
CA GLY A 62 23.04 -1.97 -14.85
C GLY A 62 24.15 -2.88 -14.31
N ARG A 63 24.25 -3.03 -12.99
CA ARG A 63 25.29 -3.86 -12.32
C ARG A 63 24.75 -5.17 -11.73
N LYS A 64 23.49 -5.51 -11.96
CA LYS A 64 22.86 -6.69 -11.37
C LYS A 64 23.19 -7.92 -12.22
N THR A 65 23.66 -8.99 -11.58
CA THR A 65 24.08 -10.24 -12.24
C THR A 65 23.27 -11.46 -11.80
N GLY A 66 22.26 -11.28 -10.94
CA GLY A 66 21.35 -12.36 -10.59
C GLY A 66 20.17 -11.92 -9.75
N TRP A 67 19.19 -12.82 -9.64
CA TRP A 67 17.90 -12.63 -8.97
C TRP A 67 18.03 -12.06 -7.55
N GLN A 68 18.98 -12.55 -6.76
CA GLN A 68 19.16 -12.12 -5.36
C GLN A 68 19.57 -10.65 -5.20
N GLN A 69 20.16 -10.06 -6.24
CA GLN A 69 20.58 -8.66 -6.20
C GLN A 69 19.46 -7.69 -6.61
N LEU A 70 18.32 -8.21 -7.08
CA LEU A 70 17.21 -7.41 -7.57
C LEU A 70 16.47 -6.76 -6.41
N ASP A 71 16.28 -5.45 -6.51
CA ASP A 71 15.52 -4.70 -5.52
C ASP A 71 14.03 -5.05 -5.60
N THR A 72 13.36 -5.14 -4.46
CA THR A 72 11.93 -5.44 -4.38
C THR A 72 11.07 -4.42 -5.09
N THR A 73 11.49 -3.15 -5.13
CA THR A 73 10.80 -2.11 -5.89
C THR A 73 10.77 -2.48 -7.37
N ILE A 74 11.85 -3.04 -7.91
CA ILE A 74 11.89 -3.54 -9.29
C ILE A 74 11.00 -4.78 -9.42
N CYS A 75 11.12 -5.72 -8.48
CA CYS A 75 10.31 -6.95 -8.50
C CYS A 75 8.82 -6.66 -8.58
N MET A 76 8.33 -5.82 -7.66
CA MET A 76 6.93 -5.43 -7.58
C MET A 76 6.50 -4.58 -8.77
N ARG A 77 7.40 -3.77 -9.32
CA ARG A 77 7.08 -2.92 -10.46
C ARG A 77 6.88 -3.72 -11.74
N VAL A 78 7.68 -4.75 -11.97
CA VAL A 78 7.50 -5.67 -13.09
C VAL A 78 6.27 -6.57 -12.88
N LEU A 79 6.10 -7.15 -11.68
CA LEU A 79 4.94 -8.00 -11.37
C LEU A 79 3.60 -7.28 -11.51
N LEU A 80 3.55 -6.00 -11.14
CA LEU A 80 2.33 -5.18 -11.08
C LEU A 80 2.30 -4.11 -12.19
N ASP A 81 3.11 -4.25 -13.25
CA ASP A 81 3.07 -3.34 -14.38
C ASP A 81 1.71 -3.45 -15.09
N PRO A 82 0.95 -2.34 -15.24
CA PRO A 82 -0.26 -2.35 -16.05
C PRO A 82 0.02 -2.52 -17.55
N GLU A 83 1.25 -2.28 -18.01
CA GLU A 83 1.73 -2.44 -19.40
C GLU A 83 0.87 -1.69 -20.43
N SER A 84 0.13 -0.66 -20.00
CA SER A 84 -0.87 0.05 -20.82
C SER A 84 -0.27 0.88 -21.96
N ASP A 85 1.01 1.21 -21.84
CA ASP A 85 1.79 2.01 -22.80
C ASP A 85 2.92 1.18 -23.47
N ALA A 86 2.93 -0.13 -23.24
CA ALA A 86 3.93 -1.01 -23.83
C ALA A 86 3.60 -1.33 -25.29
N ALA A 87 4.62 -1.35 -26.14
CA ALA A 87 4.45 -1.77 -27.54
C ALA A 87 4.08 -3.26 -27.65
N ALA A 88 4.54 -4.07 -26.69
CA ALA A 88 4.21 -5.47 -26.55
C ALA A 88 3.91 -5.79 -25.08
N PRO A 89 2.65 -5.61 -24.62
CA PRO A 89 2.28 -5.77 -23.22
C PRO A 89 2.59 -7.16 -22.67
N LEU A 90 3.15 -7.20 -21.45
CA LEU A 90 3.49 -8.43 -20.74
C LEU A 90 2.70 -8.57 -19.44
N ASP A 91 1.56 -9.24 -19.49
CA ASP A 91 0.82 -9.57 -18.27
C ASP A 91 1.35 -10.87 -17.63
N LEU A 92 2.35 -10.74 -16.75
CA LEU A 92 2.91 -11.89 -16.02
C LEU A 92 1.87 -12.60 -15.15
N LEU A 93 1.12 -11.82 -14.36
CA LEU A 93 0.15 -12.39 -13.41
C LEU A 93 -1.07 -13.00 -14.12
N GLY A 94 -1.42 -12.46 -15.29
CA GLY A 94 -2.47 -12.97 -16.17
C GLY A 94 -2.25 -14.39 -16.69
N GLN A 95 -1.01 -14.89 -16.68
CA GLN A 95 -0.66 -16.21 -17.22
C GLN A 95 -0.87 -17.36 -16.21
N THR A 96 -1.25 -17.05 -14.97
CA THR A 96 -1.51 -18.07 -13.94
C THR A 96 -2.89 -18.69 -14.05
N ALA A 97 -3.10 -19.85 -13.43
CA ALA A 97 -4.42 -20.47 -13.32
C ALA A 97 -5.44 -19.57 -12.57
N HIS A 98 -4.96 -18.74 -11.65
CA HIS A 98 -5.79 -17.84 -10.84
C HIS A 98 -5.22 -16.39 -10.83
N PRO A 99 -5.36 -15.62 -11.93
CA PRO A 99 -4.75 -14.29 -12.04
C PRO A 99 -5.20 -13.30 -10.96
N GLY A 100 -6.47 -13.38 -10.54
CA GLY A 100 -6.99 -12.55 -9.47
C GLY A 100 -6.31 -12.83 -8.12
N ALA A 101 -6.02 -14.10 -7.81
CA ALA A 101 -5.30 -14.48 -6.60
C ALA A 101 -3.84 -14.02 -6.66
N ALA A 102 -3.17 -14.23 -7.80
CA ALA A 102 -1.80 -13.78 -8.02
C ALA A 102 -1.64 -12.26 -7.83
N ARG A 103 -2.57 -11.46 -8.38
CA ARG A 103 -2.61 -9.99 -8.17
C ARG A 103 -2.86 -9.60 -6.73
N ARG A 104 -3.77 -10.29 -6.02
CA ARG A 104 -4.01 -10.05 -4.59
C ARG A 104 -2.76 -10.34 -3.77
N ALA A 105 -2.11 -11.48 -3.99
CA ALA A 105 -0.88 -11.87 -3.31
C ALA A 105 0.25 -10.85 -3.50
N CYS A 106 0.55 -10.46 -4.74
CA CYS A 106 1.60 -9.46 -5.00
C CYS A 106 1.27 -8.10 -4.37
N ASN A 107 0.01 -7.67 -4.38
CA ASN A 107 -0.39 -6.44 -3.69
C ASN A 107 -0.31 -6.56 -2.16
N ALA A 108 -0.72 -7.68 -1.57
CA ALA A 108 -0.63 -7.91 -0.13
C ALA A 108 0.82 -7.88 0.35
N VAL A 109 1.73 -8.59 -0.35
CA VAL A 109 3.17 -8.55 -0.07
C VAL A 109 3.74 -7.13 -0.20
N ARG A 110 3.36 -6.38 -1.24
CA ARG A 110 3.78 -4.97 -1.40
C ARG A 110 3.29 -4.10 -0.24
N THR A 111 2.05 -4.27 0.19
CA THR A 111 1.44 -3.51 1.29
C THR A 111 2.14 -3.82 2.61
N ALA A 112 2.32 -5.10 2.95
CA ALA A 112 3.04 -5.53 4.15
C ALA A 112 4.48 -4.98 4.18
N ARG A 113 5.19 -5.09 3.05
CA ARG A 113 6.56 -4.57 2.90
C ARG A 113 6.64 -3.07 3.14
N ASN A 114 5.70 -2.31 2.57
CA ASN A 114 5.69 -0.86 2.68
C ASN A 114 5.35 -0.41 4.09
N GLU A 115 4.37 -1.06 4.74
CA GLU A 115 4.06 -0.81 6.15
C GLU A 115 5.29 -1.06 7.02
N ALA A 116 5.94 -2.21 6.84
CA ALA A 116 7.14 -2.59 7.58
C ALA A 116 8.29 -1.61 7.38
N ALA A 117 8.48 -1.10 6.16
CA ALA A 117 9.52 -0.12 5.85
C ALA A 117 9.29 1.27 6.50
N HIS A 118 8.05 1.58 6.88
CA HIS A 118 7.67 2.85 7.49
C HIS A 118 7.34 2.73 8.98
N ALA A 119 7.38 1.52 9.54
CA ALA A 119 7.17 1.28 10.96
C ALA A 119 8.21 2.05 11.79
N SER A 120 7.72 2.90 12.67
CA SER A 120 8.54 3.70 13.60
C SER A 120 8.10 3.54 15.06
N ASP A 121 6.92 2.95 15.29
CA ASP A 121 6.34 2.69 16.60
C ASP A 121 5.70 1.29 16.65
N ARG A 122 5.26 0.91 17.85
CA ARG A 122 4.66 -0.42 18.11
C ARG A 122 3.41 -0.66 17.27
N ALA A 123 2.63 0.39 16.99
CA ALA A 123 1.42 0.28 16.19
C ALA A 123 1.77 -0.07 14.74
N GLY A 124 2.73 0.63 14.13
CA GLY A 124 3.22 0.33 12.79
C GLY A 124 3.85 -1.06 12.69
N GLY A 125 4.65 -1.47 13.68
CA GLY A 125 5.20 -2.83 13.73
C GLY A 125 4.11 -3.90 13.83
N GLY A 126 3.08 -3.68 14.65
CA GLY A 126 1.92 -4.57 14.74
C GLY A 126 1.10 -4.62 13.46
N GLN A 127 0.87 -3.48 12.80
CA GLN A 127 0.16 -3.42 11.54
C GLN A 127 0.93 -4.14 10.41
N ALA A 128 2.25 -3.97 10.36
CA ALA A 128 3.10 -4.70 9.43
C ALA A 128 2.99 -6.22 9.63
N ALA A 129 2.97 -6.69 10.89
CA ALA A 129 2.82 -8.11 11.19
C ALA A 129 1.46 -8.68 10.76
N ILE A 130 0.37 -7.92 10.97
CA ILE A 130 -0.98 -8.30 10.50
C ILE A 130 -1.03 -8.40 8.98
N LEU A 131 -0.49 -7.40 8.29
CA LEU A 131 -0.46 -7.38 6.83
C LEU A 131 0.43 -8.49 6.26
N PHE A 132 1.51 -8.84 6.97
CA PHE A 132 2.34 -9.98 6.58
C PHE A 132 1.58 -11.30 6.72
N ASP A 133 0.82 -11.50 7.80
CA ASP A 133 -0.05 -12.68 7.97
C ASP A 133 -1.05 -12.82 6.81
N GLU A 134 -1.75 -11.73 6.47
CA GLU A 134 -2.66 -11.69 5.31
C GLU A 134 -1.91 -11.93 3.98
N ALA A 135 -0.68 -11.43 3.85
CA ALA A 135 0.13 -11.66 2.66
C ALA A 135 0.52 -13.13 2.52
N VAL A 136 0.82 -13.83 3.62
CA VAL A 136 1.12 -15.27 3.59
C VAL A 136 -0.11 -16.08 3.17
N GLU A 137 -1.29 -15.77 3.69
CA GLU A 137 -2.56 -16.39 3.26
C GLU A 137 -2.80 -16.17 1.76
N CYS A 138 -2.65 -14.94 1.27
CA CYS A 138 -2.81 -14.65 -0.16
C CYS A 138 -1.77 -15.37 -1.03
N VAL A 139 -0.54 -15.53 -0.55
CA VAL A 139 0.54 -16.25 -1.25
C VAL A 139 0.24 -17.74 -1.30
N GLU A 140 -0.27 -18.34 -0.22
CA GLU A 140 -0.73 -19.74 -0.23
C GLU A 140 -1.84 -19.93 -1.27
N ASP A 141 -2.90 -19.11 -1.21
CA ASP A 141 -4.03 -19.16 -2.14
C ASP A 141 -3.61 -19.09 -3.62
N ALA A 142 -2.58 -18.31 -3.92
CA ALA A 142 -2.13 -18.06 -5.29
C ALA A 142 -1.05 -19.03 -5.77
N TYR A 143 -0.18 -19.50 -4.88
CA TYR A 143 1.10 -20.13 -5.27
C TYR A 143 1.43 -21.45 -4.58
N ALA A 144 0.56 -21.97 -3.70
CA ALA A 144 0.78 -23.28 -3.10
C ALA A 144 0.94 -24.38 -4.15
N GLY A 145 2.02 -25.15 -4.04
CA GLY A 145 2.34 -26.23 -4.98
C GLY A 145 2.83 -25.74 -6.36
N THR A 146 3.06 -24.43 -6.53
CA THR A 146 3.63 -23.86 -7.75
C THR A 146 4.92 -23.11 -7.43
N ALA A 147 4.88 -21.79 -7.25
CA ALA A 147 6.05 -20.98 -6.94
C ALA A 147 6.60 -21.27 -5.53
N LEU A 148 5.75 -21.76 -4.62
CA LEU A 148 6.10 -22.04 -3.24
C LEU A 148 5.79 -23.50 -2.88
N SER A 149 6.77 -24.18 -2.28
CA SER A 149 6.57 -25.50 -1.70
C SER A 149 5.79 -25.42 -0.38
N GLY A 150 5.14 -26.51 0.01
CA GLY A 150 4.44 -26.58 1.31
C GLY A 150 5.35 -26.31 2.51
N ARG A 151 6.63 -26.68 2.42
CA ARG A 151 7.63 -26.42 3.47
C ARG A 151 7.95 -24.93 3.60
N GLU A 152 8.09 -24.23 2.49
CA GLU A 152 8.34 -22.77 2.49
C GLU A 152 7.12 -22.01 3.03
N LEU A 153 5.90 -22.43 2.66
CA LEU A 153 4.68 -21.85 3.23
C LEU A 153 4.58 -22.06 4.74
N GLU A 154 4.89 -23.27 5.21
CA GLU A 154 4.92 -23.55 6.65
C GLU A 154 5.93 -22.66 7.39
N GLU A 155 7.10 -22.42 6.80
CA GLU A 155 8.09 -21.50 7.33
C GLU A 155 7.57 -20.06 7.40
N TYR A 156 6.94 -19.55 6.35
CA TYR A 156 6.35 -18.21 6.36
C TYR A 156 5.21 -18.06 7.38
N TYR A 157 4.39 -19.08 7.58
CA TYR A 157 3.38 -19.08 8.65
C TYR A 157 4.00 -19.08 10.05
N ARG A 158 5.11 -19.81 10.26
CA ARG A 158 5.84 -19.76 11.54
C ARG A 158 6.42 -18.37 11.80
N LEU A 159 7.04 -17.75 10.78
CA LEU A 159 7.54 -16.39 10.86
C LEU A 159 6.42 -15.38 11.15
N SER A 160 5.30 -15.47 10.44
CA SER A 160 4.13 -14.61 10.68
C SER A 160 3.66 -14.66 12.13
N ASN A 161 3.49 -15.87 12.67
CA ASN A 161 3.08 -16.06 14.06
C ASN A 161 4.09 -15.49 15.06
N ASP A 162 5.39 -15.63 14.80
CA ASP A 162 6.44 -15.02 15.62
C ASP A 162 6.36 -13.49 15.60
N TYR A 163 6.21 -12.88 14.42
CA TYR A 163 6.09 -11.44 14.26
C TYR A 163 4.86 -10.88 14.98
N LEU A 164 3.70 -11.53 14.82
CA LEU A 164 2.48 -11.15 15.54
C LEU A 164 2.71 -11.16 17.06
N ARG A 165 3.36 -12.20 17.58
CA ARG A 165 3.66 -12.34 19.01
C ARG A 165 4.61 -11.23 19.50
N ARG A 166 5.72 -10.98 18.79
CA ARG A 166 6.73 -9.96 19.13
C ARG A 166 6.16 -8.54 19.07
N CYS A 167 5.22 -8.29 18.17
CA CYS A 167 4.50 -7.02 18.10
C CYS A 167 3.36 -6.91 19.13
N GLY A 168 3.03 -7.99 19.86
CA GLY A 168 1.94 -8.03 20.84
C GLY A 168 0.54 -8.05 20.21
N VAL A 169 0.43 -8.47 18.94
CA VAL A 169 -0.85 -8.58 18.24
C VAL A 169 -1.55 -9.87 18.65
N GLY A 170 -2.83 -9.77 19.06
CA GLY A 170 -3.66 -10.93 19.41
C GLY A 170 -3.45 -11.49 20.83
N GLY A 171 -2.48 -10.98 21.59
CA GLY A 171 -2.39 -11.20 23.03
C GLY A 171 -3.31 -10.25 23.79
N LYS A 172 -4.07 -10.75 24.77
CA LYS A 172 -4.44 -9.88 25.90
C LYS A 172 -3.12 -9.52 26.57
N GLU A 173 -2.73 -8.26 26.56
CA GLU A 173 -1.60 -7.80 27.37
C GLU A 173 -1.99 -8.02 28.83
N ALA A 174 -1.68 -9.21 29.38
CA ALA A 174 -1.61 -9.36 30.81
C ALA A 174 -0.46 -8.46 31.23
N ALA A 175 -0.78 -7.41 31.98
CA ALA A 175 0.22 -6.70 32.77
C ALA A 175 1.14 -7.73 33.44
N PRO A 176 2.46 -7.49 33.50
CA PRO A 176 3.40 -8.48 34.00
C PRO A 176 2.92 -8.99 35.36
N PRO A 177 2.68 -10.32 35.51
CA PRO A 177 2.26 -10.85 36.80
C PRO A 177 3.42 -10.72 37.79
N PRO A 178 3.19 -10.35 39.06
CA PRO A 178 4.20 -10.55 40.09
C PRO A 178 4.52 -12.04 40.15
N GLU A 179 5.81 -12.37 40.18
CA GLU A 179 6.36 -13.73 40.14
C GLU A 179 5.61 -14.68 41.09
N GLN A 180 4.99 -15.73 40.54
CA GLN A 180 4.71 -17.01 41.20
C GLN A 180 4.27 -18.09 40.18
N PRO A 181 4.53 -19.39 40.45
CA PRO A 181 4.76 -20.41 39.42
C PRO A 181 3.48 -21.07 38.84
N ALA A 182 3.62 -21.58 37.62
CA ALA A 182 2.60 -22.28 36.81
C ALA A 182 2.15 -23.64 37.42
N PRO A 183 0.98 -24.19 37.05
CA PRO A 183 0.70 -24.83 35.74
C PRO A 183 -0.72 -24.45 35.20
N GLU A 184 -1.30 -24.86 34.05
CA GLU A 184 -1.20 -26.04 33.19
C GLU A 184 -1.82 -25.73 31.79
N VAL A 185 -1.59 -26.61 30.83
CA VAL A 185 -1.83 -26.50 29.37
C VAL A 185 -3.32 -26.48 28.97
N HIS A 186 -3.69 -25.64 28.00
CA HIS A 186 -4.88 -25.87 27.17
C HIS A 186 -4.63 -25.59 25.68
N ILE A 187 -5.14 -26.52 24.87
CA ILE A 187 -4.91 -26.76 23.44
C ILE A 187 -5.54 -25.67 22.55
N HIS A 188 -4.85 -25.31 21.46
CA HIS A 188 -5.26 -24.35 20.44
C HIS A 188 -6.54 -24.77 19.68
N PRO A 189 -7.50 -23.86 19.42
CA PRO A 189 -8.61 -24.13 18.50
C PRO A 189 -8.23 -23.75 17.05
N THR A 190 -8.55 -24.64 16.11
CA THR A 190 -8.35 -24.56 14.66
C THR A 190 -9.17 -23.42 13.99
N GLY A 191 -8.78 -23.07 12.75
CA GLY A 191 -9.16 -21.87 12.00
C GLY A 191 -10.66 -21.51 11.89
N GLU A 192 -11.58 -22.48 11.98
CA GLU A 192 -13.03 -22.20 11.99
C GLU A 192 -13.47 -21.39 13.23
N ALA A 193 -12.80 -21.58 14.38
CA ALA A 193 -13.10 -20.83 15.60
C ALA A 193 -12.72 -19.34 15.48
N ARG A 194 -11.69 -19.02 14.69
CA ARG A 194 -11.21 -17.65 14.46
C ARG A 194 -12.19 -16.87 13.57
N GLN A 195 -12.79 -17.52 12.58
CA GLN A 195 -13.85 -16.94 11.75
C GLN A 195 -15.14 -16.66 12.53
N LYS A 196 -15.55 -17.57 13.45
CA LYS A 196 -16.71 -17.32 14.34
C LYS A 196 -16.48 -16.20 15.35
N ALA A 197 -15.25 -16.02 15.84
CA ALA A 197 -14.90 -14.91 16.72
C ALA A 197 -14.92 -13.55 15.99
N ALA A 198 -14.50 -13.51 14.73
CA ALA A 198 -14.59 -12.31 13.89
C ALA A 198 -16.05 -11.94 13.54
N ALA A 199 -16.91 -12.93 13.30
CA ALA A 199 -18.34 -12.70 13.04
C ALA A 199 -19.10 -12.16 14.26
N ARG A 200 -18.76 -12.61 15.48
CA ARG A 200 -19.37 -12.08 16.72
C ARG A 200 -18.98 -10.62 16.99
N ARG A 201 -17.74 -10.22 16.69
CA ARG A 201 -17.30 -8.83 16.83
C ARG A 201 -18.04 -7.88 15.88
N LYS A 202 -18.34 -8.33 14.65
CA LYS A 202 -19.17 -7.56 13.70
C LYS A 202 -20.64 -7.44 14.13
N ALA A 203 -21.17 -8.35 14.94
CA ALA A 203 -22.53 -8.27 15.47
C ALA A 203 -22.64 -7.33 16.71
N GLU A 204 -21.55 -7.16 17.46
CA GLU A 204 -21.50 -6.26 18.63
C GLU A 204 -21.26 -4.79 18.25
N GLU A 205 -20.62 -4.51 17.11
CA GLU A 205 -20.33 -3.15 16.64
C GLU A 205 -21.57 -2.44 16.05
N GLY A 206 -22.68 -3.15 15.86
CA GLY A 206 -23.95 -2.61 15.35
C GLY A 206 -24.92 -2.05 16.41
N ARG A 207 -24.59 -2.09 17.71
CA ARG A 207 -25.51 -1.64 18.77
C ARG A 207 -25.07 -0.30 19.36
N GLN A 208 -25.49 0.79 18.70
CA GLN A 208 -25.46 2.14 19.25
C GLN A 208 -26.20 2.20 20.61
N PRO A 209 -25.65 2.85 21.65
CA PRO A 209 -26.41 3.14 22.86
C PRO A 209 -27.26 4.41 22.68
N SER A 210 -28.55 4.29 22.95
CA SER A 210 -29.50 5.41 22.99
C SER A 210 -29.31 6.28 24.25
N PRO A 211 -29.63 7.60 24.21
CA PRO A 211 -29.36 8.53 25.29
C PRO A 211 -30.47 8.50 26.36
N GLN A 212 -30.08 8.40 27.64
CA GLN A 212 -31.00 8.42 28.77
C GLN A 212 -31.33 9.85 29.25
N LYS A 213 -32.64 10.04 29.43
CA LYS A 213 -33.44 11.13 29.98
C LYS A 213 -32.90 11.87 31.23
N GLN A 214 -33.28 13.15 31.27
CA GLN A 214 -33.15 14.21 32.28
C GLN A 214 -33.55 13.85 33.73
N PRO A 215 -33.20 14.72 34.71
CA PRO A 215 -34.24 15.59 35.26
C PRO A 215 -33.83 17.08 35.44
N ALA A 216 -34.78 17.97 35.19
CA ALA A 216 -34.83 19.39 35.62
C ALA A 216 -35.66 19.48 36.94
N PRO A 217 -35.94 20.65 37.61
CA PRO A 217 -35.79 22.04 37.14
C PRO A 217 -35.39 23.12 38.20
N ARG A 218 -35.21 24.36 37.72
CA ARG A 218 -35.35 25.71 38.34
C ARG A 218 -34.23 26.59 37.75
N GLY A 219 -34.42 27.74 37.12
CA GLY A 219 -35.51 28.71 37.02
C GLY A 219 -34.81 30.09 36.92
N GLY A 220 -35.26 30.99 36.03
CA GLY A 220 -34.86 32.40 36.08
C GLY A 220 -34.22 32.98 34.82
N ASP A 221 -35.07 33.52 33.95
CA ASP A 221 -35.01 34.88 33.40
C ASP A 221 -33.72 35.51 32.81
N LYS A 222 -33.85 35.84 31.51
CA LYS A 222 -33.63 37.15 30.87
C LYS A 222 -32.22 37.59 30.41
N ALA A 223 -32.26 38.10 29.17
CA ALA A 223 -31.53 39.24 28.60
C ALA A 223 -30.20 38.99 27.84
N ALA A 224 -30.30 39.05 26.51
CA ALA A 224 -29.30 39.73 25.65
C ALA A 224 -29.28 41.24 26.00
N PRO A 225 -28.20 42.03 25.74
CA PRO A 225 -27.82 42.34 24.36
C PRO A 225 -26.34 42.80 24.09
N LYS A 226 -26.08 43.01 22.79
CA LYS A 226 -25.25 44.08 22.16
C LYS A 226 -23.71 44.00 22.11
N GLN A 227 -23.22 43.96 20.86
CA GLN A 227 -21.98 44.60 20.39
C GLN A 227 -21.92 46.10 20.72
N PRO A 228 -20.71 46.70 20.69
CA PRO A 228 -20.45 47.68 19.64
C PRO A 228 -19.06 47.60 18.98
N ARG A 229 -18.98 48.33 17.87
CA ARG A 229 -17.88 48.56 16.92
C ARG A 229 -16.77 49.48 17.45
N GLY A 230 -15.63 49.45 16.76
CA GLY A 230 -14.69 50.58 16.62
C GLY A 230 -13.28 50.21 17.09
N GLY A 231 -12.19 50.48 16.38
CA GLY A 231 -11.98 51.35 15.24
C GLY A 231 -10.57 51.14 14.67
N GLN A 232 -10.37 51.78 13.51
CA GLN A 232 -9.15 51.83 12.73
C GLN A 232 -8.01 52.52 13.49
N SER A 233 -6.75 52.18 13.18
CA SER A 233 -5.64 53.12 12.97
C SER A 233 -4.33 52.37 12.65
N ALA A 234 -3.96 52.37 11.37
CA ALA A 234 -2.55 52.51 10.95
C ALA A 234 -2.30 54.05 10.84
N PRO A 235 -1.06 54.61 10.80
CA PRO A 235 0.00 54.12 9.91
C PRO A 235 1.48 54.45 10.27
N ARG A 236 2.36 54.00 9.36
CA ARG A 236 3.63 54.60 8.87
C ARG A 236 5.00 54.03 9.29
N ARG A 237 5.63 53.47 8.24
CA ARG A 237 6.97 53.75 7.67
C ARG A 237 8.22 53.14 8.32
N GLY A 238 8.88 52.29 7.51
CA GLY A 238 10.26 52.53 7.07
C GLY A 238 11.24 51.39 7.34
N GLY A 239 11.81 50.78 6.29
CA GLY A 239 12.96 49.90 6.44
C GLY A 239 13.25 49.01 5.23
N ARG A 240 14.22 49.40 4.39
CA ARG A 240 14.79 48.65 3.26
C ARG A 240 15.44 47.32 3.72
N GLY A 241 15.30 46.25 2.92
CA GLY A 241 16.11 45.04 3.09
C GLY A 241 15.86 43.90 2.11
N LYS A 242 16.69 43.87 1.05
CA LYS A 242 17.21 42.71 0.27
C LYS A 242 16.25 41.65 -0.30
N ALA A 243 16.26 41.57 -1.63
CA ALA A 243 15.57 40.58 -2.46
C ALA A 243 16.25 39.19 -2.42
N ALA A 244 15.41 38.14 -2.39
CA ALA A 244 15.75 36.76 -2.69
C ALA A 244 14.87 36.28 -3.87
N PRO A 245 15.37 35.48 -4.83
CA PRO A 245 14.60 35.13 -6.01
C PRO A 245 13.56 34.05 -5.67
N ARG A 246 12.27 34.43 -5.69
CA ARG A 246 11.15 33.48 -5.70
C ARG A 246 11.09 32.78 -7.05
N GLN A 247 11.25 31.46 -7.04
CA GLN A 247 10.88 30.57 -8.14
C GLN A 247 9.45 30.88 -8.57
N ARG A 248 9.29 31.39 -9.79
CA ARG A 248 7.99 31.52 -10.45
C ARG A 248 7.54 30.13 -10.90
N GLN A 249 6.41 29.67 -10.38
CA GLN A 249 5.65 28.60 -11.02
C GLN A 249 5.32 29.04 -12.46
N PRO A 250 5.45 28.16 -13.47
CA PRO A 250 5.09 28.53 -14.84
C PRO A 250 3.58 28.70 -14.91
N ALA A 251 3.13 29.94 -15.06
CA ALA A 251 1.76 30.22 -15.45
C ALA A 251 1.57 29.65 -16.87
N VAL A 252 0.77 28.59 -17.00
CA VAL A 252 0.39 28.04 -18.30
C VAL A 252 -0.24 29.17 -19.11
N SER A 253 0.38 29.50 -20.23
CA SER A 253 -0.06 30.63 -21.04
C SER A 253 -1.46 30.36 -21.58
N ARG A 254 -2.30 31.40 -21.65
CA ARG A 254 -3.65 31.31 -22.25
C ARG A 254 -3.60 30.76 -23.69
N ALA A 255 -2.48 30.98 -24.38
CA ALA A 255 -2.22 30.41 -25.70
C ALA A 255 -2.07 28.88 -25.69
N ALA A 256 -1.39 28.32 -24.68
CA ALA A 256 -1.26 26.87 -24.53
C ALA A 256 -2.60 26.20 -24.20
N LEU A 257 -3.43 26.85 -23.36
CA LEU A 257 -4.79 26.39 -23.08
C LEU A 257 -5.70 26.47 -24.31
N ALA A 258 -5.60 27.53 -25.11
CA ALA A 258 -6.34 27.66 -26.36
C ALA A 258 -5.94 26.60 -27.40
N ALA A 259 -4.65 26.28 -27.50
CA ALA A 259 -4.16 25.25 -28.39
C ALA A 259 -4.65 23.85 -28.00
N LEU A 260 -4.65 23.53 -26.70
CA LEU A 260 -5.20 22.27 -26.19
C LEU A 260 -6.71 22.15 -26.45
N ALA A 261 -7.46 23.23 -26.24
CA ALA A 261 -8.89 23.26 -26.53
C ALA A 261 -9.20 23.07 -28.02
N ALA A 262 -8.43 23.70 -28.91
CA ALA A 262 -8.57 23.54 -30.35
C ALA A 262 -8.27 22.10 -30.80
N ALA A 263 -7.20 21.48 -30.28
CA ALA A 263 -6.87 20.10 -30.59
C ALA A 263 -7.97 19.12 -30.15
N LEU A 264 -8.56 19.35 -28.98
CA LEU A 264 -9.67 18.54 -28.46
C LEU A 264 -10.91 18.64 -29.38
N LEU A 265 -11.26 19.87 -29.82
CA LEU A 265 -12.41 20.10 -30.71
C LEU A 265 -12.21 19.42 -32.08
N ILE A 266 -10.99 19.47 -32.63
CA ILE A 266 -10.65 18.79 -33.89
C ILE A 266 -10.77 17.26 -33.72
N GLY A 267 -10.26 16.70 -32.63
CA GLY A 267 -10.37 15.27 -32.33
C GLY A 267 -11.83 14.80 -32.19
N LEU A 268 -12.66 15.60 -31.53
CA LEU A 268 -14.09 15.35 -31.40
C LEU A 268 -14.82 15.43 -32.74
N ALA A 269 -14.50 16.42 -33.58
CA ALA A 269 -15.08 16.56 -34.92
C ALA A 269 -14.69 15.40 -35.85
N ALA A 270 -13.42 14.99 -35.84
CA ALA A 270 -12.94 13.84 -36.62
C ALA A 270 -13.62 12.53 -36.16
N ARG A 271 -13.82 12.36 -34.85
CA ARG A 271 -14.54 11.21 -34.29
C ARG A 271 -16.02 11.23 -34.65
N ALA A 272 -16.67 12.39 -34.61
CA ALA A 272 -18.07 12.55 -35.00
C ALA A 272 -18.30 12.28 -36.50
N ALA A 273 -17.37 12.72 -37.35
CA ALA A 273 -17.37 12.41 -38.78
C ALA A 273 -17.22 10.90 -39.04
N GLY A 274 -16.27 10.23 -38.35
CA GLY A 274 -16.09 8.78 -38.45
C GLY A 274 -17.28 7.96 -37.94
N MET A 275 -18.11 8.54 -37.07
CA MET A 275 -19.33 7.92 -36.54
C MET A 275 -20.60 8.30 -37.33
N GLY A 276 -20.49 9.07 -38.42
CA GLY A 276 -21.65 9.48 -39.25
C GLY A 276 -22.63 10.42 -38.54
N LEU A 277 -22.17 11.13 -37.51
CA LEU A 277 -22.99 12.02 -36.66
C LEU A 277 -23.04 13.48 -37.16
N LEU A 278 -22.40 13.78 -38.30
CA LEU A 278 -22.43 15.10 -38.92
C LEU A 278 -23.30 15.06 -40.18
N PRO A 279 -24.40 15.85 -40.26
CA PRO A 279 -25.13 16.04 -41.50
C PRO A 279 -24.26 16.87 -42.46
N PHE A 280 -24.08 16.37 -43.68
CA PHE A 280 -23.57 17.17 -44.80
C PHE A 280 -24.61 18.20 -45.24
#